data_AF-A6R9G0-F1
#
_entry.id   AF-A6R9G0-F1
#
_cell.length_a   1.000
_cell.length_b   1.000
_cell.length_c   1.000
_cell.angle_alpha   90.00
_cell.angle_beta   90.00
_cell.angle_gamma   90.00
#
_symmetry.space_group_name_H-M   'P 1'
#
loop_
_entity.id
_entity.type
_entity.pdbx_description
1 polymer ?
#
loop_
_entity_poly.entity_id
_entity_poly.type
_entity_poly.pdbx_seq_one_letter_code
_entity_poly.pdbx_strand_id
1 'polypeptide(L)'
;MSCFQQCCGDERTFLGYYNRSSSGLLKSLQSGEQHTDAMLLTILQLTAVEEYLGNWVNLLNHHQAARRVLLEHYSPETLNQDHFHRHIFMWYSRFDVMARRSGNETILGCEWYLTTEKCAVDEAAMFPDDLGRQIWALTARNRRYAMDMASLYTKTRQGLITTDEFITENQKPGIGSRSNERLQCKYNQSKPE
;
A
#
# COMPACT_ATOMS: atom_id res chain seq x y z
N MET A 1 30.76 -11.80 22.05
CA MET A 1 30.27 -10.42 21.95
C MET A 1 28.76 -10.45 22.04
N SER A 2 28.26 -10.23 23.25
CA SER A 2 26.83 -10.16 23.58
C SER A 2 26.43 -8.69 23.55
N CYS A 3 25.48 -8.33 22.70
CA CYS A 3 24.79 -7.05 22.77
C CYS A 3 23.30 -7.29 22.49
N PHE A 4 22.66 -8.02 23.40
CA PHE A 4 21.20 -8.09 23.53
C PHE A 4 20.74 -7.89 24.98
N GLN A 5 21.61 -7.34 25.82
CA GLN A 5 21.37 -7.22 27.25
C GLN A 5 21.66 -5.80 27.69
N GLN A 6 20.73 -4.88 27.39
CA GLN A 6 20.31 -3.77 28.24
C GLN A 6 19.28 -2.86 27.51
N CYS A 7 18.01 -3.28 27.39
CA CYS A 7 16.83 -2.40 27.21
C CYS A 7 15.54 -3.20 27.42
N CYS A 8 15.40 -3.89 28.56
CA CYS A 8 14.21 -4.70 28.84
C CYS A 8 13.08 -3.80 29.36
N GLY A 9 12.26 -3.27 28.45
CA GLY A 9 10.84 -3.14 28.76
C GLY A 9 10.28 -4.55 28.91
N ASP A 10 9.51 -4.85 29.97
CA ASP A 10 8.88 -6.17 30.14
C ASP A 10 8.05 -6.47 28.89
N GLU A 11 8.26 -7.62 28.26
CA GLU A 11 7.46 -8.10 27.12
C GLU A 11 5.96 -8.00 27.42
N ARG A 12 5.57 -8.18 28.69
CA ARG A 12 4.20 -7.98 29.18
C ARG A 12 3.73 -6.53 29.09
N THR A 13 4.63 -5.56 29.27
CA THR A 13 4.31 -4.13 29.10
C THR A 13 4.07 -3.80 27.64
N PHE A 14 4.90 -4.30 26.72
CA PHE A 14 4.69 -4.11 25.28
C PHE A 14 3.36 -4.74 24.82
N LEU A 15 3.13 -6.01 25.16
CA LEU A 15 1.88 -6.71 24.83
C LEU A 15 0.66 -6.03 25.46
N GLY A 16 0.80 -5.49 26.68
CA GLY A 16 -0.23 -4.71 27.35
C GLY A 16 -0.62 -3.44 26.58
N TYR A 17 0.36 -2.66 26.13
CA TYR A 17 0.09 -1.47 25.31
C TYR A 17 -0.46 -1.83 23.93
N TYR A 18 0.09 -2.88 23.29
CA TYR A 18 -0.40 -3.36 22.00
C TYR A 18 -1.88 -3.76 22.06
N ASN A 19 -2.26 -4.61 23.03
CA ASN A 19 -3.63 -5.07 23.21
C ASN A 19 -4.58 -3.89 23.51
N ARG A 20 -4.12 -2.89 24.28
CA ARG A 20 -4.89 -1.69 24.58
C ARG A 20 -5.09 -0.84 23.33
N SER A 21 -4.06 -0.63 22.52
CA SER A 21 -4.14 0.11 21.26
C SER A 21 -5.06 -0.59 20.26
N SER A 22 -4.93 -1.91 20.11
CA SER A 22 -5.81 -2.71 19.24
C SER A 22 -7.27 -2.64 19.71
N SER A 23 -7.52 -2.78 21.01
CA SER A 23 -8.89 -2.70 21.57
C SER A 23 -9.48 -1.30 21.45
N GLY A 24 -8.66 -0.25 21.66
CA GLY A 24 -9.08 1.14 21.51
C GLY A 24 -9.41 1.49 20.05
N LEU A 25 -8.57 1.05 19.11
CA LEU A 25 -8.83 1.20 17.69
C LEU A 25 -10.11 0.50 17.27
N LEU A 26 -10.32 -0.76 17.69
CA LEU A 26 -11.54 -1.50 17.37
C LEU A 26 -12.79 -0.75 17.84
N LYS A 27 -12.76 -0.21 19.07
CA LYS A 27 -13.86 0.59 19.62
C LYS A 27 -14.11 1.86 18.82
N SER A 28 -13.04 2.55 18.40
CA SER A 28 -13.14 3.78 17.62
C SER A 28 -13.63 3.53 16.18
N LEU A 29 -13.25 2.40 15.57
CA LEU A 29 -13.83 1.96 14.29
C LEU A 29 -15.31 1.57 14.40
N GLN A 30 -15.77 1.18 15.59
CA GLN A 30 -17.15 0.77 15.86
C GLN A 30 -18.02 1.90 16.40
N SER A 31 -17.45 3.04 16.81
CA SER A 31 -18.19 4.14 17.46
C SER A 31 -19.06 4.94 16.49
N GLY A 32 -18.89 4.75 15.18
CA GLY A 32 -19.55 5.54 14.14
C GLY A 32 -19.05 6.98 14.05
N GLU A 33 -17.98 7.32 14.79
CA GLU A 33 -17.30 8.60 14.69
C GLU A 33 -16.60 8.73 13.34
N GLN A 34 -16.41 9.97 12.88
CA GLN A 34 -15.66 10.24 11.66
C GLN A 34 -14.25 9.68 11.81
N HIS A 35 -13.83 8.84 10.86
CA HIS A 35 -12.45 8.37 10.83
C HIS A 35 -11.49 9.56 10.62
N THR A 36 -10.23 9.41 11.02
CA THR A 36 -9.24 10.50 11.00
C THR A 36 -7.88 9.98 10.53
N ASP A 37 -6.99 10.90 10.16
CA ASP A 37 -5.60 10.58 9.81
C ASP A 37 -4.90 9.83 10.94
N ALA A 38 -5.18 10.20 12.19
CA ALA A 38 -4.65 9.52 13.37
C ALA A 38 -5.12 8.06 13.45
N MET A 39 -6.38 7.79 13.08
CA MET A 39 -6.90 6.43 12.99
C MET A 39 -6.21 5.65 11.86
N LEU A 40 -6.07 6.24 10.68
CA LEU A 40 -5.36 5.63 9.55
C LEU A 40 -3.91 5.27 9.93
N LEU A 41 -3.18 6.21 10.54
CA LEU A 41 -1.82 5.99 11.05
C LEU A 41 -1.77 4.88 12.10
N THR A 42 -2.75 4.82 13.01
CA THR A 42 -2.85 3.76 14.01
C THR A 42 -3.03 2.38 13.36
N ILE A 43 -3.92 2.28 12.36
CA ILE A 43 -4.12 1.02 11.61
C ILE A 43 -2.83 0.61 10.89
N LEU A 44 -2.14 1.56 10.24
CA LEU A 44 -0.87 1.29 9.56
C LEU A 44 0.23 0.83 10.52
N GLN A 45 0.29 1.41 11.71
CA GLN A 45 1.19 0.98 12.77
C GLN A 45 0.90 -0.45 13.23
N LEU A 46 -0.37 -0.80 13.47
CA LEU A 46 -0.74 -2.18 13.80
C LEU A 46 -0.43 -3.14 12.66
N THR A 47 -0.64 -2.72 11.41
CA THR A 47 -0.28 -3.51 10.22
C THR A 47 1.22 -3.83 10.21
N ALA A 48 2.07 -2.86 10.56
CA ALA A 48 3.52 -3.05 10.67
C ALA A 48 3.92 -4.00 11.80
N VAL A 49 3.22 -3.95 12.94
CA VAL A 49 3.45 -4.90 14.05
C VAL A 49 3.08 -6.32 13.63
N GLU A 50 1.93 -6.52 12.99
CA GLU A 50 1.50 -7.84 12.51
C GLU A 50 2.44 -8.40 11.43
N GLU A 51 3.02 -7.53 10.58
CA GLU A 51 4.10 -7.91 9.64
C GLU A 51 5.31 -8.46 10.41
N TYR A 52 5.76 -7.76 11.45
CA TYR A 52 6.90 -8.18 12.27
C TYR A 52 6.64 -9.50 13.01
N LEU A 53 5.40 -9.72 13.48
CA LEU A 53 4.99 -10.97 14.13
C LEU A 53 4.74 -12.12 13.15
N GLY A 54 4.77 -11.87 11.84
CA GLY A 54 4.46 -12.88 10.81
C GLY A 54 2.98 -13.27 10.76
N ASN A 55 2.08 -12.46 11.33
CA ASN A 55 0.66 -12.73 11.40
C ASN A 55 -0.07 -12.15 10.18
N TRP A 56 0.06 -12.85 9.06
CA TRP A 56 -0.44 -12.40 7.76
C TRP A 56 -1.96 -12.21 7.70
N VAL A 57 -2.74 -12.96 8.47
CA VAL A 57 -4.20 -12.84 8.50
C VAL A 57 -4.61 -11.50 9.09
N ASN A 58 -4.05 -11.13 10.26
CA ASN A 58 -4.35 -9.83 10.87
C ASN A 58 -3.79 -8.67 10.06
N LEU A 59 -2.61 -8.83 9.44
CA LEU A 59 -2.06 -7.84 8.52
C LEU A 59 -3.05 -7.51 7.40
N LEU A 60 -3.62 -8.53 6.74
CA LEU A 60 -4.59 -8.31 5.65
C LEU A 60 -5.87 -7.66 6.16
N ASN A 61 -6.35 -8.03 7.35
CA ASN A 61 -7.52 -7.40 7.97
C ASN A 61 -7.27 -5.91 8.28
N HIS A 62 -6.11 -5.57 8.84
CA HIS A 62 -5.74 -4.17 9.10
C HIS A 62 -5.52 -3.39 7.79
N HIS A 63 -4.89 -3.98 6.78
CA HIS A 63 -4.75 -3.37 5.44
C HIS A 63 -6.12 -3.03 4.83
N GLN A 64 -7.11 -3.93 4.94
CA GLN A 64 -8.47 -3.67 4.48
C GLN A 64 -9.15 -2.53 5.26
N ALA A 65 -8.97 -2.48 6.58
CA ALA A 65 -9.49 -1.38 7.39
C ALA A 65 -8.85 -0.04 6.99
N ALA A 66 -7.52 -0.01 6.81
CA ALA A 66 -6.80 1.17 6.36
C ALA A 66 -7.28 1.63 4.96
N ARG A 67 -7.60 0.69 4.07
CA ARG A 67 -8.15 1.00 2.74
C ARG A 67 -9.48 1.74 2.84
N ARG A 68 -10.38 1.29 3.73
CA ARG A 68 -11.69 1.94 3.92
C ARG A 68 -11.52 3.38 4.37
N VAL A 69 -10.74 3.59 5.43
CA VAL A 69 -10.44 4.94 5.93
C VAL A 69 -9.77 5.80 4.85
N LEU A 70 -8.78 5.27 4.12
CA LEU A 70 -8.12 6.02 3.05
C LEU A 70 -9.11 6.47 1.97
N LEU A 71 -10.01 5.60 1.52
CA LEU A 71 -11.00 5.89 0.48
C LEU A 71 -12.13 6.81 0.94
N GLU A 72 -12.40 6.91 2.24
CA GLU A 72 -13.39 7.83 2.81
C GLU A 72 -12.88 9.28 2.82
N HIS A 73 -11.56 9.48 2.98
CA HIS A 73 -10.98 10.81 3.16
C HIS A 73 -10.29 11.36 1.91
N TYR A 74 -9.80 10.49 1.03
CA TYR A 74 -8.93 10.92 -0.05
C TYR A 74 -9.36 10.39 -1.41
N SER A 75 -8.96 11.15 -2.42
CA SER A 75 -8.84 10.70 -3.80
C SER A 75 -7.36 10.71 -4.20
N PRO A 76 -6.98 10.09 -5.33
CA PRO A 76 -5.62 10.22 -5.86
C PRO A 76 -5.16 11.67 -5.98
N GLU A 77 -6.05 12.61 -6.30
CA GLU A 77 -5.73 14.03 -6.45
C GLU A 77 -5.56 14.73 -5.11
N THR A 78 -6.51 14.55 -4.18
CA THR A 78 -6.46 15.25 -2.88
C THR A 78 -5.29 14.78 -2.03
N LEU A 79 -4.93 13.50 -2.13
CA LEU A 79 -3.81 12.92 -1.39
C LEU A 79 -2.45 13.53 -1.76
N ASN A 80 -2.31 14.01 -3.00
CA ASN A 80 -1.06 14.59 -3.48
C ASN A 80 -0.95 16.10 -3.20
N GLN A 81 -1.89 16.72 -2.50
CA GLN A 81 -1.87 18.18 -2.25
C GLN A 81 -0.81 18.62 -1.23
N ASP A 82 -0.47 17.76 -0.27
CA ASP A 82 0.56 18.06 0.74
C ASP A 82 1.46 16.86 1.03
N HIS A 83 2.58 17.14 1.70
CA HIS A 83 3.59 16.14 2.00
C HIS A 83 3.12 15.10 3.03
N PHE A 84 2.24 15.46 3.97
CA PHE A 84 1.85 14.56 5.05
C PHE A 84 1.01 13.40 4.51
N HIS A 85 -0.02 13.69 3.71
CA HIS A 85 -0.88 12.65 3.12
C HIS A 85 -0.13 11.77 2.10
N ARG A 86 0.82 12.35 1.36
CA ARG A 86 1.74 11.58 0.48
C ARG A 86 2.54 10.53 1.26
N HIS A 87 3.01 10.86 2.46
CA HIS A 87 3.74 9.89 3.29
C HIS A 87 2.81 8.80 3.84
N ILE A 88 1.58 9.15 4.25
CA ILE A 88 0.56 8.18 4.64
C ILE A 88 0.31 7.18 3.50
N PHE A 89 0.09 7.66 2.28
CA PHE A 89 -0.09 6.80 1.12
C PHE A 89 1.13 5.92 0.84
N MET A 90 2.34 6.45 0.95
CA MET A 90 3.55 5.67 0.74
C MET A 90 3.77 4.61 1.80
N TRP A 91 3.26 4.80 3.02
CA TRP A 91 3.23 3.73 4.00
C TRP A 91 2.15 2.70 3.65
N TYR A 92 0.92 3.14 3.40
CA TYR A 92 -0.19 2.27 3.00
C TYR A 92 0.14 1.38 1.80
N SER A 93 0.67 1.96 0.73
CA SER A 93 0.90 1.24 -0.53
C SER A 93 2.01 0.18 -0.42
N ARG A 94 2.80 0.16 0.66
CA ARG A 94 3.74 -0.94 0.93
C ARG A 94 2.95 -2.21 1.23
N PHE A 95 1.95 -2.09 2.11
CA PHE A 95 1.06 -3.18 2.47
C PHE A 95 0.14 -3.56 1.31
N ASP A 96 -0.31 -2.59 0.51
CA ASP A 96 -1.15 -2.86 -0.68
C ASP A 96 -0.45 -3.73 -1.72
N VAL A 97 0.83 -3.47 -2.00
CA VAL A 97 1.64 -4.32 -2.90
C VAL A 97 1.78 -5.74 -2.34
N MET A 98 1.96 -5.90 -1.02
CA MET A 98 2.05 -7.21 -0.39
C MET A 98 0.70 -7.96 -0.42
N ALA A 99 -0.39 -7.27 -0.10
CA ALA A 99 -1.74 -7.79 -0.17
C ALA A 99 -2.12 -8.22 -1.60
N ARG A 100 -1.68 -7.48 -2.62
CA ARG A 100 -1.90 -7.85 -4.02
C ARG A 100 -1.30 -9.21 -4.37
N ARG A 101 -0.10 -9.52 -3.86
CA ARG A 101 0.60 -10.80 -4.11
C ARG A 101 -0.11 -12.00 -3.48
N SER A 102 -0.90 -11.80 -2.42
CA SER A 102 -1.68 -12.88 -1.81
C SER A 102 -2.90 -13.27 -2.64
N GLY A 103 -3.26 -12.49 -3.67
CA GLY A 103 -4.45 -12.68 -4.49
C GLY A 103 -5.70 -12.03 -3.91
N ASN A 104 -5.55 -11.14 -2.93
CA ASN A 104 -6.67 -10.41 -2.34
C ASN A 104 -7.24 -9.39 -3.34
N GLU A 105 -8.58 -9.36 -3.49
CA GLU A 105 -9.30 -8.46 -4.40
C GLU A 105 -9.45 -7.02 -3.85
N THR A 106 -9.21 -6.81 -2.54
CA THR A 106 -9.38 -5.52 -1.87
C THR A 106 -8.12 -4.65 -1.93
N ILE A 107 -7.72 -4.28 -3.14
CA ILE A 107 -6.54 -3.46 -3.43
C ILE A 107 -6.93 -2.08 -3.95
N LEU A 108 -6.01 -1.11 -3.90
CA LEU A 108 -6.22 0.17 -4.58
C LEU A 108 -6.14 0.01 -6.10
N GLY A 109 -6.84 0.88 -6.81
CA GLY A 109 -6.71 0.98 -8.26
C GLY A 109 -5.36 1.57 -8.68
N CYS A 110 -4.98 1.35 -9.94
CA CYS A 110 -3.70 1.83 -10.47
C CYS A 110 -3.60 3.35 -10.52
N GLU A 111 -4.74 4.06 -10.57
CA GLU A 111 -4.83 5.52 -10.60
C GLU A 111 -4.13 6.17 -9.40
N TRP A 112 -4.20 5.57 -8.21
CA TRP A 112 -3.51 6.06 -7.01
C TRP A 112 -2.00 6.15 -7.22
N TYR A 113 -1.42 5.14 -7.84
CA TYR A 113 0.01 5.06 -8.10
C TYR A 113 0.43 5.95 -9.27
N LEU A 114 -0.39 6.02 -10.31
CA LEU A 114 -0.13 6.84 -11.50
C LEU A 114 -0.17 8.33 -11.19
N THR A 115 -1.20 8.78 -10.47
CA THR A 115 -1.34 10.18 -10.07
C THR A 115 -0.20 10.59 -9.15
N THR A 116 0.16 9.75 -8.16
CA THR A 116 1.31 10.04 -7.28
C THR A 116 2.64 10.05 -8.03
N GLU A 117 2.91 9.12 -8.95
CA GLU A 117 4.12 9.16 -9.78
C GLU A 117 4.17 10.46 -10.59
N LYS A 118 3.07 10.81 -11.27
CA LYS A 118 3.00 12.01 -12.10
C LYS A 118 3.29 13.26 -11.27
N CYS A 119 2.59 13.45 -10.16
CA CYS A 119 2.81 14.59 -9.26
C CYS A 119 4.26 14.67 -8.77
N ALA A 120 4.85 13.52 -8.40
CA ALA A 120 6.23 13.46 -7.92
C ALA A 120 7.26 13.82 -9.01
N VAL A 121 7.05 13.33 -10.24
CA VAL A 121 7.93 13.59 -11.39
C VAL A 121 7.82 15.04 -11.85
N ASP A 122 6.60 15.57 -11.94
CA ASP A 122 6.37 16.98 -12.32
C ASP A 122 7.03 17.91 -11.28
N GLU A 123 6.92 17.59 -9.99
CA GLU A 123 7.58 18.33 -8.93
C GLU A 123 9.11 18.24 -8.99
N ALA A 124 9.66 17.05 -9.20
CA ALA A 124 11.11 16.88 -9.36
C ALA A 124 11.66 17.62 -10.60
N ALA A 125 10.88 17.72 -11.68
CA ALA A 125 11.27 18.47 -12.87
C ALA A 125 11.30 19.99 -12.62
N MET A 126 10.40 20.51 -11.77
CA MET A 126 10.39 21.93 -11.38
C MET A 126 11.54 22.31 -10.45
N PHE A 127 12.10 21.34 -9.71
CA PHE A 127 13.13 21.56 -8.70
C PHE A 127 14.30 20.55 -8.87
N PRO A 128 15.11 20.70 -9.93
CA PRO A 128 16.15 19.72 -10.27
C PRO A 128 17.24 19.57 -9.19
N ASP A 129 17.53 20.63 -8.45
CA ASP A 129 18.59 20.64 -7.41
C ASP A 129 18.09 20.18 -6.03
N ASP A 130 16.78 19.94 -5.87
CA ASP A 130 16.19 19.45 -4.61
C ASP A 130 16.26 17.92 -4.56
N LEU A 131 17.27 17.40 -3.86
CA LEU A 131 17.48 15.96 -3.69
C LEU A 131 16.27 15.26 -3.05
N GLY A 132 15.55 15.92 -2.13
CA GLY A 132 14.37 15.35 -1.49
C GLY A 132 13.26 15.06 -2.50
N ARG A 133 13.01 16.00 -3.41
CA ARG A 133 12.03 15.85 -4.50
C ARG A 133 12.48 14.81 -5.53
N GLN A 134 13.77 14.73 -5.84
CA GLN A 134 14.30 13.67 -6.71
C GLN A 134 14.11 12.27 -6.11
N ILE A 135 14.44 12.11 -4.81
CA ILE A 135 14.24 10.86 -4.08
C ILE A 135 12.75 10.50 -4.01
N TRP A 136 11.88 11.48 -3.80
CA TRP A 136 10.44 11.30 -3.81
C TRP A 136 9.94 10.75 -5.16
N ALA A 137 10.34 11.36 -6.28
CA ALA A 137 9.99 10.89 -7.62
C ALA A 137 10.48 9.46 -7.89
N LEU A 138 11.71 9.14 -7.49
CA LEU A 138 12.25 7.78 -7.58
C LEU A 138 11.42 6.79 -6.75
N THR A 139 11.05 7.19 -5.54
CA THR A 139 10.28 6.36 -4.61
C THR A 139 8.87 6.10 -5.13
N ALA A 140 8.19 7.12 -5.63
CA ALA A 140 6.86 7.00 -6.23
C ALA A 140 6.88 6.10 -7.47
N ARG A 141 7.87 6.28 -8.36
CA ARG A 141 8.08 5.44 -9.54
C ARG A 141 8.35 3.98 -9.17
N ASN A 142 9.25 3.74 -8.20
CA ASN A 142 9.53 2.40 -7.69
C ASN A 142 8.26 1.73 -7.15
N ARG A 143 7.45 2.49 -6.39
CA ARG A 143 6.20 1.97 -5.84
C ARG A 143 5.19 1.61 -6.91
N ARG A 144 5.06 2.41 -7.98
CA ARG A 144 4.22 2.07 -9.13
C ARG A 144 4.71 0.79 -9.82
N TYR A 145 6.02 0.65 -10.06
CA TYR A 145 6.56 -0.58 -10.63
C TYR A 145 6.28 -1.81 -9.77
N ALA A 146 6.41 -1.68 -8.45
CA ALA A 146 6.09 -2.77 -7.53
C ALA A 146 4.61 -3.19 -7.62
N MET A 147 3.69 -2.23 -7.78
CA MET A 147 2.27 -2.49 -8.01
C MET A 147 2.01 -3.20 -9.35
N ASP A 148 2.64 -2.76 -10.43
CA ASP A 148 2.52 -3.39 -11.75
C ASP A 148 3.02 -4.85 -11.71
N MET A 149 4.21 -5.06 -11.13
CA MET A 149 4.79 -6.40 -10.96
C MET A 149 3.90 -7.31 -10.11
N ALA A 150 3.36 -6.81 -8.99
CA ALA A 150 2.45 -7.58 -8.15
C ALA A 150 1.15 -7.93 -8.89
N SER A 151 0.63 -7.01 -9.71
CA SER A 151 -0.56 -7.26 -10.53
C SER A 151 -0.31 -8.34 -11.59
N LEU A 152 0.81 -8.27 -12.31
CA LEU A 152 1.20 -9.26 -13.31
C LEU A 152 1.44 -10.64 -12.68
N TYR A 153 2.09 -10.68 -11.51
CA TYR A 153 2.30 -11.91 -10.77
C TYR A 153 0.97 -12.58 -10.38
N THR A 154 0.03 -11.81 -9.83
CA THR A 154 -1.29 -12.34 -9.45
C THR A 154 -2.08 -12.83 -10.66
N LYS A 155 -2.05 -12.09 -11.78
CA LYS A 155 -2.70 -12.51 -13.03
C LYS A 155 -2.12 -13.81 -13.59
N THR A 156 -0.80 -13.96 -13.54
CA THR A 156 -0.11 -15.20 -13.96
C THR A 156 -0.51 -16.37 -13.06
N ARG A 157 -0.53 -16.16 -11.74
CA ARG A 157 -0.94 -17.18 -10.76
C ARG A 157 -2.41 -17.62 -10.95
N GLN A 158 -3.27 -16.72 -11.40
CA GLN A 158 -4.68 -16.99 -11.70
C GLN A 158 -4.89 -17.60 -13.10
N GLY A 159 -3.84 -17.77 -13.91
CA GLY A 159 -3.95 -18.30 -15.27
C GLY A 159 -4.56 -17.32 -16.28
N LEU A 160 -4.66 -16.02 -15.93
CA LEU A 160 -5.24 -14.99 -16.80
C LEU A 160 -4.29 -14.53 -17.90
N ILE A 161 -2.99 -14.71 -17.68
CA ILE A 161 -1.92 -14.48 -18.66
C ILE A 161 -0.94 -15.65 -18.61
N THR A 162 -0.37 -15.96 -19.76
CA THR A 162 0.69 -16.96 -19.92
C THR A 162 2.02 -16.46 -19.34
N THR A 163 2.95 -17.38 -19.11
CA THR A 163 4.31 -17.03 -18.70
C THR A 163 5.03 -16.17 -19.75
N ASP A 164 4.76 -16.40 -21.04
CA ASP A 164 5.36 -15.63 -22.13
C ASP A 164 4.79 -14.20 -22.19
N GLU A 165 3.48 -14.03 -21.95
CA GLU A 165 2.86 -12.71 -21.80
C GLU A 165 3.40 -11.98 -20.57
N PHE A 166 3.62 -12.68 -19.46
CA PHE A 166 4.26 -12.11 -18.26
C PHE A 166 5.69 -11.61 -18.56
N ILE A 167 6.52 -12.42 -19.24
CA ILE A 167 7.89 -12.03 -19.64
C ILE A 167 7.84 -10.80 -20.56
N THR A 168 6.94 -10.82 -21.55
CA THR A 168 6.80 -9.73 -22.53
C THR A 168 6.37 -8.43 -21.88
N GLU A 169 5.39 -8.45 -20.98
CA GLU A 169 4.93 -7.24 -20.28
C GLU A 169 5.98 -6.72 -19.29
N ASN A 170 6.73 -7.59 -18.61
CA ASN A 170 7.80 -7.18 -17.69
C ASN A 170 8.99 -6.53 -18.39
N GLN A 171 9.22 -6.84 -19.67
CA GLN A 171 10.31 -6.24 -20.45
C GLN A 171 9.99 -4.83 -20.96
N LYS A 172 8.73 -4.38 -20.88
CA LYS A 172 8.34 -3.04 -21.34
C LYS A 172 8.65 -1.99 -20.26
N PRO A 173 9.67 -1.12 -20.45
CA PRO A 173 9.93 -0.05 -19.50
C PRO A 173 8.76 0.93 -19.48
N GLY A 174 8.15 1.11 -18.32
CA GLY A 174 7.20 2.21 -18.08
C GLY A 174 5.77 2.05 -18.60
N ILE A 175 5.36 0.88 -19.13
CA ILE A 175 4.02 0.65 -19.74
C ILE A 175 3.24 -0.46 -18.99
N GLY A 176 3.56 -0.76 -17.72
CA GLY A 176 2.78 -1.72 -16.94
C GLY A 176 1.30 -1.29 -16.78
N SER A 177 1.03 0.02 -16.75
CA SER A 177 -0.28 0.59 -16.43
C SER A 177 -1.34 0.51 -17.53
N ARG A 178 -1.01 0.85 -18.79
CA ARG A 178 -1.97 0.76 -19.92
C ARG A 178 -2.33 -0.68 -20.28
N SER A 179 -1.39 -1.60 -20.10
CA SER A 179 -1.63 -3.04 -20.23
C SER A 179 -2.49 -3.55 -19.07
N ASN A 180 -2.25 -3.06 -17.84
CA ASN A 180 -3.02 -3.43 -16.66
C ASN A 180 -4.50 -3.09 -16.81
N GLU A 181 -4.85 -1.89 -17.29
CA GLU A 181 -6.24 -1.46 -17.50
C GLU A 181 -6.97 -2.32 -18.55
N ARG A 182 -6.33 -2.61 -19.69
CA ARG A 182 -6.91 -3.49 -20.73
C ARG A 182 -7.12 -4.92 -20.22
N LEU A 183 -6.19 -5.42 -19.42
CA LEU A 183 -6.28 -6.77 -18.84
C LEU A 183 -7.27 -6.82 -17.67
N GLN A 184 -7.40 -5.75 -16.88
CA GLN A 184 -8.41 -5.62 -15.83
C GLN A 184 -9.82 -5.58 -16.42
N CYS A 185 -9.99 -4.89 -17.56
CA CYS A 185 -11.23 -4.88 -18.32
C CYS A 185 -11.60 -6.28 -18.83
N LYS A 186 -10.64 -7.03 -19.38
CA LYS A 186 -10.85 -8.44 -19.78
C LYS A 186 -11.21 -9.35 -18.60
N TYR A 187 -10.57 -9.16 -17.44
CA TYR A 187 -10.89 -9.92 -16.22
C TYR A 187 -12.33 -9.65 -15.74
N ASN A 188 -12.72 -8.37 -15.67
CA ASN A 188 -14.07 -7.99 -15.25
C ASN A 188 -15.16 -8.50 -16.22
N GLN A 189 -14.84 -8.67 -17.50
CA GLN A 189 -15.73 -9.25 -18.52
C GLN A 189 -15.81 -10.79 -18.47
N SER A 190 -14.91 -11.45 -17.76
CA SER A 190 -14.81 -12.92 -17.69
C SER A 190 -15.50 -13.56 -16.48
N LYS A 191 -16.05 -12.75 -15.56
CA LYS A 191 -16.86 -13.23 -14.43
C LYS A 191 -18.32 -13.40 -14.87
N PRO A 192 -19.00 -14.53 -14.56
CA PRO A 192 -20.45 -14.59 -14.59
C PRO A 192 -21.05 -13.76 -13.44
N GLU A 193 -22.24 -13.20 -13.67
CA GLU A 193 -23.01 -12.36 -12.73
C GLU A 193 -23.23 -12.99 -11.35
#